data_AF-A0A8T5ILG1-F1
#
_entry.id   AF-A0A8T5ILG1-F1
#
_cell.length_a   1.000
_cell.length_b   1.000
_cell.length_c   1.000
_cell.angle_alpha   90.00
_cell.angle_beta   90.00
_cell.angle_gamma   90.00
#
_symmetry.space_group_name_H-M   'P 1'
#
loop_
_entity.id
_entity.type
_entity.pdbx_description
1 polymer ?
#
loop_
_entity_poly.entity_id
_entity_poly.type
_entity_poly.pdbx_seq_one_letter_code
_entity_poly.pdbx_strand_id
1 'polypeptide(L)' 'MNRISRTLTGTITIILGLYLSLLGISNYWLLFYGIPLIIIGIFILFNKNEDKIEKIKRRKK' A
#
# COMPACT_ATOMS: atom_id res chain seq x y z
N MET A 1 -2.82 -2.48 -12.61
CA MET A 1 -1.59 -3.07 -12.02
C MET A 1 -1.78 -4.57 -11.93
N ASN A 2 -0.76 -5.40 -12.18
CA ASN A 2 -0.89 -6.85 -12.00
C ASN A 2 -1.01 -7.16 -10.50
N ARG A 3 -1.77 -8.20 -10.10
CA ARG A 3 -1.96 -8.59 -8.68
C ARG A 3 -0.66 -8.62 -7.88
N ILE A 4 0.38 -9.20 -8.46
CA ILE A 4 1.71 -9.32 -7.83
C ILE A 4 2.29 -7.93 -7.56
N SER A 5 2.23 -7.03 -8.55
CA SER A 5 2.71 -5.65 -8.42
C SER A 5 1.91 -4.89 -7.35
N ARG A 6 0.58 -5.03 -7.30
CA ARG A 6 -0.24 -4.38 -6.26
C ARG A 6 0.14 -4.85 -4.85
N THR A 7 0.25 -6.17 -4.67
CA THR A 7 0.62 -6.75 -3.38
C THR A 7 2.02 -6.32 -2.98
N LEU A 8 2.97 -6.33 -3.92
CA LEU A 8 4.35 -5.92 -3.68
C LEU A 8 4.42 -4.43 -3.29
N THR A 9 3.81 -3.55 -4.08
CA THR A 9 3.78 -2.11 -3.80
C THR A 9 3.11 -1.82 -2.46
N GLY A 10 1.91 -2.35 -2.21
CA GLY A 10 1.22 -2.13 -0.94
C GLY A 10 2.00 -2.67 0.28
N THR A 11 2.65 -3.83 0.15
CA THR A 11 3.48 -4.40 1.22
C THR A 11 4.70 -3.54 1.50
N ILE A 12 5.43 -3.11 0.45
CA ILE A 12 6.59 -2.20 0.59
C ILE A 12 6.15 -0.88 1.23
N THR A 13 5.04 -0.30 0.79
CA THR A 13 4.52 0.97 1.35
C THR A 13 4.16 0.83 2.84
N ILE A 14 3.54 -0.28 3.25
CA ILE A 14 3.25 -0.55 4.67
C ILE A 14 4.55 -0.69 5.48
N ILE A 15 5.53 -1.46 4.98
CA ILE A 15 6.82 -1.65 5.66
C ILE A 15 7.53 -0.30 5.83
N LEU A 16 7.54 0.53 4.80
CA LEU A 16 8.14 1.86 4.86
C LEU A 16 7.43 2.76 5.88
N GLY A 17 6.10 2.68 5.95
CA GLY A 17 5.29 3.46 6.88
C GLY A 17 5.48 3.02 8.34
N LEU A 18 5.61 1.71 8.57
CA LEU A 18 5.97 1.15 9.88
C LEU A 18 7.37 1.57 10.29
N TYR A 19 8.34 1.53 9.37
CA TYR A 19 9.70 2.00 9.63
C TYR A 19 9.74 3.49 9.99
N LEU A 20 9.05 4.35 9.24
CA LEU A 20 8.91 5.77 9.58
C LEU A 20 8.24 5.96 10.94
N SER A 21 7.21 5.15 11.25
CA SER A 21 6.50 5.25 12.53
C SER A 21 7.37 4.84 13.71
N LEU A 22 8.23 3.82 13.55
CA LEU A 22 9.22 3.42 14.55
C LEU A 22 10.25 4.51 14.81
N LEU A 23 10.77 5.15 13.76
CA LEU A 23 11.67 6.30 13.89
C LEU A 23 10.97 7.53 14.52
N GLY A 24 9.66 7.65 14.31
CA GLY A 24 8.83 8.72 14.85
C GLY A 24 8.53 8.63 16.34
N ILE A 25 8.87 7.52 17.01
CA ILE A 25 8.72 7.40 18.48
C ILE A 25 9.54 8.49 19.20
N SER A 26 10.73 8.82 18.68
CA SER A 26 11.58 9.89 19.24
C SER A 26 11.27 11.27 18.66
N ASN A 27 10.51 11.35 17.55
CA ASN A 27 10.17 12.59 16.88
C ASN A 27 8.75 12.52 16.31
N TYR A 28 7.81 13.08 17.08
CA TYR A 28 6.37 13.07 16.80
C TYR A 28 6.00 13.58 15.41
N TRP A 29 6.83 14.43 14.78
CA TRP A 29 6.59 14.90 13.41
C TRP A 29 6.65 13.78 12.37
N LEU A 30 7.48 12.75 12.57
CA LEU A 30 7.57 11.61 11.65
C LEU A 30 6.34 10.70 11.73
N LEU A 31 5.64 10.65 12.87
CA LEU A 31 4.39 9.90 13.00
C LEU A 31 3.30 10.47 12.10
N PHE A 32 3.28 11.80 11.91
CA PHE A 32 2.36 12.48 11.00
C PHE A 32 2.53 12.04 9.54
N TYR A 33 3.71 11.56 9.15
CA TYR A 33 3.97 11.02 7.82
C TYR A 33 3.84 9.50 7.78
N GLY A 34 4.26 8.80 8.83
CA GLY A 34 4.21 7.34 8.92
C GLY A 34 2.78 6.80 8.91
N ILE A 35 1.87 7.39 9.69
CA ILE A 35 0.48 6.92 9.82
C ILE A 35 -0.27 7.02 8.48
N PRO A 36 -0.30 8.17 7.77
CA PRO A 36 -0.91 8.24 6.45
C PRO A 36 -0.29 7.29 5.43
N LEU A 37 1.03 7.06 5.49
CA LEU A 37 1.71 6.15 4.58
C LEU A 37 1.22 4.70 4.77
N ILE A 38 1.03 4.27 6.02
CA ILE A 38 0.45 2.95 6.33
C ILE A 38 -0.98 2.85 5.80
N ILE A 39 -1.80 3.90 6.00
CA ILE A 39 -3.18 3.96 5.51
C ILE A 39 -3.22 3.82 3.98
N ILE A 40 -2.35 4.53 3.27
CA ILE A 40 -2.22 4.44 1.81
C ILE A 40 -1.79 3.02 1.39
N GLY A 41 -0.80 2.43 2.07
CA GLY A 41 -0.35 1.07 1.80
C GLY A 41 -1.47 0.02 1.97
N ILE A 42 -2.28 0.16 3.02
CA ILE A 42 -3.49 -0.66 3.24
C ILE A 42 -4.48 -0.44 2.09
N PHE A 43 -4.76 0.80 1.72
CA PHE A 43 -5.70 1.10 0.64
C PHE A 43 -5.25 0.46 -0.69
N ILE A 44 -3.95 0.51 -1.01
CA ILE A 44 -3.37 -0.15 -2.19
C ILE A 44 -3.58 -1.66 -2.13
N LEU A 45 -3.30 -2.31 -1.00
CA LEU A 45 -3.46 -3.76 -0.81
C LEU A 45 -4.93 -4.21 -0.94
N PHE A 46 -5.85 -3.45 -0.36
CA PHE A 46 -7.28 -3.77 -0.34
C PHE A 46 -8.07 -3.23 -1.53
N ASN A 47 -7.42 -2.54 -2.48
CA ASN A 47 -8.08 -2.04 -3.69
C ASN A 47 -8.44 -3.19 -4.66
N LYS A 48 -9.47 -3.96 -4.31
CA LYS A 48 -10.01 -5.10 -5.08
C LYS A 48 -10.69 -4.69 -6.38
N ASN A 49 -10.88 -3.40 -6.63
CA ASN A 49 -11.49 -2.91 -7.87
C ASN A 49 -10.54 -3.08 -9.07
N GLU A 50 -9.23 -2.91 -8.89
CA GLU A 50 -8.25 -3.20 -9.95
C GLU A 50 -8.26 -4.67 -10.38
N ASP A 51 -8.40 -5.60 -9.44
CA ASP A 51 -8.45 -7.03 -9.73
C ASP A 51 -9.64 -7.42 -10.62
N LYS A 52 -10.77 -6.71 -10.48
CA LYS A 52 -11.97 -6.95 -11.29
C LYS A 52 -11.73 -6.52 -12.74
N ILE A 53 -11.09 -5.36 -12.94
CA ILE A 53 -10.74 -4.83 -14.25
C ILE A 53 -9.75 -5.75 -14.97
N GLU A 54 -8.73 -6.25 -14.25
CA GLU A 54 -7.74 -7.18 -14.79
C GLU A 54 -8.38 -8.50 -15.25
N LYS A 55 -9.32 -9.06 -14.47
CA LYS A 55 -10.08 -10.26 -14.86
C LYS A 55 -10.92 -10.06 -16.12
N ILE A 56 -11.54 -8.89 -16.29
CA ILE A 56 -12.31 -8.55 -17.50
C ILE A 56 -11.37 -8.47 -18.72
N LYS A 57 -10.22 -7.80 -18.58
CA LYS A 57 -9.23 -7.68 -19.67
C LYS A 57 -8.64 -9.03 -20.08
N ARG A 58 -8.41 -9.94 -19.12
CA ARG A 58 -7.95 -11.31 -19.39
C ARG A 58 -8.99 -12.19 -20.09
N ARG A 59 -10.29 -11.98 -19.84
CA ARG A 59 -11.37 -12.73 -20.52
C ARG A 59 -11.63 -12.27 -21.96
N LYS A 60 -11.24 -11.03 -22.29
CA LYS A 60 -11.45 -10.43 -23.62
C LYS A 60 -10.33 -10.76 -24.62
N LYS A 61 -9.28 -11.46 -24.18
CA LYS A 61 -8.08 -11.79 -24.94
C LYS A 61 -7.94 -13.30 -25.02
#